data_AF-A0A2J8BA48-F1
#
_entry.id   AF-A0A2J8BA48-F1
#
_cell.length_a   1.000
_cell.length_b   1.000
_cell.length_c   1.000
_cell.angle_alpha   90.00
_cell.angle_beta   90.00
_cell.angle_gamma   90.00
#
_symmetry.space_group_name_H-M   'P 1'
#
loop_
_entity.id
_entity.type
_entity.pdbx_description
1 polymer ?
#
loop_
_entity_poly.entity_id
_entity_poly.type
_entity_poly.pdbx_seq_one_letter_code
_entity_poly.pdbx_strand_id
1 'polypeptide(L)' 'MYIFFVPHKYPVEVVVLCPDVETIKGRERYREKTGYSGFTVETLYDTFMQTTPRIGFWLDNSNQTPQQTAETILNARKSV' A
#
# COMPACT_ATOMS: atom_id res chain seq x y z
N MET A 1 -4.79 -16.86 2.27
CA MET A 1 -4.55 -16.41 0.88
C MET A 1 -5.85 -15.82 0.35
N TYR A 2 -5.97 -14.49 0.34
CA TYR A 2 -7.18 -13.84 -0.20
C TYR A 2 -7.07 -13.81 -1.73
N ILE A 3 -7.87 -14.62 -2.41
CA ILE A 3 -8.03 -14.57 -3.87
C ILE A 3 -9.16 -13.57 -4.14
N PHE A 4 -8.81 -12.39 -4.65
CA PHE A 4 -9.79 -11.44 -5.15
C PHE A 4 -10.22 -11.86 -6.55
N PHE A 5 -11.46 -12.34 -6.69
CA PHE A 5 -12.04 -12.63 -8.00
C PHE A 5 -12.65 -11.34 -8.56
N VAL A 6 -11.92 -10.65 -9.42
CA VAL A 6 -12.44 -9.50 -10.15
C VAL A 6 -13.06 -10.02 -11.47
N PRO A 7 -14.34 -9.73 -11.75
CA PRO A 7 -14.98 -10.12 -13.01
C PRO A 7 -14.15 -9.62 -14.21
N HIS A 8 -13.93 -10.47 -15.22
CA HIS A 8 -13.04 -10.23 -16.37
C HIS A 8 -13.44 -9.07 -17.32
N LYS A 9 -14.37 -8.20 -16.92
CA LYS A 9 -14.86 -7.09 -17.74
C LYS A 9 -13.95 -5.87 -17.72
N TYR A 10 -13.01 -5.78 -16.80
CA TYR A 10 -12.13 -4.61 -16.66
C TYR A 10 -10.67 -5.05 -16.48
N PRO A 11 -9.71 -4.30 -17.06
CA PRO A 11 -8.30 -4.52 -16.76
C PRO A 11 -8.06 -4.29 -15.26
N VAL A 12 -7.30 -5.20 -14.64
CA VAL A 12 -6.97 -5.16 -13.22
C VAL A 12 -5.48 -4.94 -13.07
N GLU A 13 -5.10 -4.07 -12.14
CA GLU A 13 -3.73 -3.65 -11.93
C GLU A 13 -3.39 -3.70 -10.45
N VAL A 14 -2.17 -4.14 -10.16
CA VAL A 14 -1.66 -4.19 -8.80
C VAL A 14 -1.01 -2.84 -8.50
N VAL A 15 -1.51 -2.15 -7.48
CA VAL A 15 -0.90 -0.96 -6.89
C VAL A 15 -0.56 -1.25 -5.45
N VAL A 16 0.69 -1.03 -5.07
CA VAL A 16 1.20 -1.22 -3.70
C VAL A 16 1.61 0.13 -3.14
N LEU A 17 0.90 0.58 -2.10
CA LEU A 17 1.30 1.75 -1.32
C LEU A 17 2.29 1.31 -0.25
N CYS A 18 3.49 1.85 -0.31
CA CYS A 18 4.61 1.44 0.52
C CYS A 18 5.22 2.65 1.24
N PRO A 19 4.49 3.28 2.17
CA PRO A 19 5.05 4.35 3.00
C PRO A 19 6.17 3.80 3.90
N ASP A 20 7.05 4.68 4.36
CA ASP A 20 8.09 4.36 5.32
C ASP A 20 7.49 3.98 6.69
N VAL A 21 8.27 3.21 7.45
CA VAL A 21 7.83 2.64 8.73
C VAL A 21 7.46 3.69 9.77
N GLU A 22 8.12 4.86 9.78
CA GLU A 22 7.82 5.93 10.72
C GLU A 22 6.50 6.62 10.37
N THR A 23 6.23 6.80 9.07
CA THR A 23 4.93 7.27 8.60
C THR A 23 3.81 6.30 8.99
N ILE A 24 4.02 4.98 8.89
CA ILE A 24 3.02 3.98 9.31
C ILE A 24 2.76 4.09 10.81
N LYS A 25 3.82 4.12 11.63
CA LYS A 25 3.70 4.29 13.10
C LYS A 25 2.95 5.56 13.46
N GLY A 26 3.28 6.67 12.81
CA GLY A 26 2.61 7.95 12.99
C GLY A 26 1.11 7.82 12.76
N ARG A 27 0.71 7.27 11.61
CA ARG A 27 -0.70 7.07 11.25
C ARG A 27 -1.43 6.12 12.20
N GLU A 28 -0.78 5.03 12.63
CA GLU A 28 -1.39 4.07 13.56
C GLU A 28 -1.64 4.66 14.95
N ARG A 29 -0.80 5.59 15.44
CA ARG A 29 -1.05 6.29 16.72
C ARG A 29 -2.34 7.10 16.74
N TYR A 30 -2.76 7.63 15.59
CA TYR A 30 -4.00 8.41 15.45
C TYR A 30 -5.22 7.54 15.14
N ARG A 31 -5.04 6.22 14.99
CA ARG A 31 -6.12 5.31 14.63
C ARG A 31 -6.84 4.81 15.88
N GLU A 32 -8.17 4.88 15.85
CA GLU A 32 -9.02 4.37 16.96
C GLU A 32 -9.02 2.83 17.07
N LYS A 33 -8.46 2.13 16.08
CA LYS A 33 -8.42 0.67 15.99
C LYS A 33 -6.98 0.19 15.86
N THR A 34 -6.63 -0.82 16.66
CA THR A 34 -5.35 -1.51 16.52
C THR A 34 -5.48 -2.62 15.46
N GLY A 35 -4.69 -2.50 14.39
CA GLY A 35 -4.64 -3.49 13.31
C GLY A 35 -3.56 -4.56 13.47
N TYR A 36 -2.68 -4.41 14.46
CA TYR A 36 -1.41 -5.13 14.59
C TYR A 36 -1.37 -5.94 15.90
N SER A 37 -2.28 -6.90 16.07
CA SER A 37 -2.22 -7.84 17.20
C SER A 37 -1.32 -9.03 16.83
N GLY A 38 -0.28 -9.27 17.64
CA GLY A 38 0.64 -10.41 17.46
C GLY A 38 1.92 -10.10 16.66
N PHE A 39 2.09 -8.88 16.15
CA PHE A 39 3.34 -8.42 15.51
C PHE A 39 3.46 -6.90 15.64
N THR A 40 4.68 -6.37 15.63
CA THR A 40 4.92 -4.92 15.58
C THR A 40 4.78 -4.39 14.15
N VAL A 41 4.63 -3.08 14.01
CA VAL A 41 4.61 -2.41 12.70
C VAL A 41 5.92 -2.68 11.94
N GLU A 42 7.04 -2.63 12.64
CA GLU A 42 8.38 -2.85 12.10
C GLU A 42 8.56 -4.28 11.60
N THR A 43 8.20 -5.29 12.42
CA THR A 43 8.34 -6.69 12.02
C THR A 43 7.46 -7.02 10.81
N LEU A 44 6.25 -6.44 10.74
CA LEU A 44 5.42 -6.60 9.55
C LEU A 44 6.04 -5.91 8.33
N TYR A 45 6.53 -4.68 8.48
CA TYR A 45 7.17 -3.93 7.41
C TYR A 45 8.37 -4.67 6.83
N ASP A 46 9.29 -5.12 7.68
CA ASP A 46 10.49 -5.84 7.26
C ASP A 46 10.12 -7.14 6.53
N THR A 47 9.21 -7.93 7.10
CA THR A 47 8.74 -9.17 6.49
C THR A 47 8.05 -8.90 5.15
N PHE A 48 7.19 -7.88 5.08
CA PHE A 48 6.51 -7.48 3.86
C PHE A 48 7.51 -7.11 2.76
N MET A 49 8.52 -6.30 3.08
CA MET A 49 9.54 -5.85 2.12
C MET A 49 10.45 -6.98 1.65
N GLN A 50 10.72 -7.97 2.50
CA GLN A 50 11.56 -9.13 2.16
C GLN A 50 10.80 -10.20 1.36
N THR A 51 9.52 -10.42 1.67
CA THR A 51 8.78 -11.59 1.18
C THR A 51 7.78 -11.29 0.07
N THR A 52 7.39 -10.03 -0.12
CA THR A 52 6.40 -9.66 -1.14
C THR A 52 7.10 -9.42 -2.48
N PRO A 53 6.76 -10.18 -3.54
CA PRO A 53 7.28 -9.91 -4.89
C PRO A 53 6.88 -8.51 -5.37
N ARG A 54 7.82 -7.76 -5.94
CA ARG A 54 7.57 -6.42 -6.48
C ARG A 54 6.87 -6.47 -7.84
N ILE A 55 5.58 -6.77 -7.82
CA ILE A 55 4.71 -6.82 -9.00
C ILE A 55 3.88 -5.54 -9.08
N GLY A 56 3.66 -5.02 -10.29
CA GLY A 56 2.80 -3.86 -10.51
C GLY A 56 3.46 -2.53 -10.15
N PHE A 57 2.63 -1.54 -9.81
CA PHE A 57 3.07 -0.18 -9.49
C PHE A 57 3.28 -0.02 -7.98
N TRP A 58 4.51 0.27 -7.56
CA TRP A 58 4.87 0.50 -6.17
C TRP A 58 5.09 1.99 -5.94
N LEU A 59 4.42 2.54 -4.93
CA LEU A 59 4.45 3.96 -4.63
C LEU A 59 4.74 4.18 -3.15
N ASP A 60 5.86 4.83 -2.85
CA ASP A 60 6.07 5.43 -1.54
C ASP A 60 5.18 6.69 -1.43
N ASN A 61 4.15 6.62 -0.59
CA ASN A 61 3.21 7.69 -0.36
C ASN A 61 3.33 8.30 1.05
N SER A 62 4.52 8.23 1.63
CA SER A 62 4.80 8.75 2.97
C SER A 62 4.47 10.23 3.10
N ASN A 63 4.94 11.00 2.11
CA ASN A 63 4.80 12.45 2.03
C ASN A 63 3.63 12.90 1.14
N GLN A 64 2.67 12.01 0.88
CA GLN A 64 1.51 12.32 0.03
C GLN A 64 0.22 12.34 0.84
N THR A 65 -0.65 13.30 0.51
CA THR A 65 -2.05 13.25 0.92
C THR A 65 -2.79 12.15 0.16
N PRO A 66 -3.99 11.72 0.62
CA PRO A 66 -4.81 10.77 -0.12
C PRO A 66 -5.12 11.23 -1.56
N GLN A 67 -5.41 12.53 -1.74
CA GLN A 67 -5.67 13.11 -3.06
C GLN A 67 -4.44 13.02 -3.97
N GLN A 68 -3.27 13.41 -3.47
CA GLN A 68 -2.01 13.31 -4.23
C GLN A 68 -1.67 11.87 -4.60
N THR A 69 -1.94 10.92 -3.69
CA THR A 69 -1.74 9.49 -3.93
C THR A 69 -2.64 9.01 -5.08
N ALA A 70 -3.94 9.35 -5.03
CA ALA A 70 -4.89 8.99 -6.07
C ALA A 70 -4.53 9.60 -7.43
N GLU A 71 -4.14 10.87 -7.46
CA GLU A 71 -3.68 11.55 -8.66
C GLU A 71 -2.40 10.92 -9.23
N THR A 72 -1.45 10.57 -8.37
CA THR A 72 -0.21 9.88 -8.78
C THR A 72 -0.52 8.54 -9.44
N ILE A 73 -1.42 7.75 -8.84
CA ILE A 73 -1.86 6.47 -9.41
C ILE A 73 -2.51 6.72 -10.77
N LEU A 74 -3.50 7.62 -10.87
CA LEU A 74 -4.20 7.88 -12.13
C LEU A 74 -3.28 8.44 -13.22
N ASN A 75 -2.32 9.29 -12.87
CA ASN A 75 -1.39 9.88 -13.84
C ASN A 75 -0.33 8.88 -14.30
N ALA A 76 0.16 7.98 -13.42
CA ALA A 76 1.03 6.88 -13.83
C ALA A 76 0.37 5.95 -14.86
N ARG A 77 -0.97 5.94 -14.91
CA ARG A 77 -1.76 5.17 -15.89
C ARG A 77 -2.09 5.91 -17.17
N LYS A 78 -1.94 7.24 -17.22
CA LYS A 78 -2.27 8.08 -18.39
C LYS A 78 -1.20 8.12 -19.47
N SER A 79 -0.14 7.31 -19.39
CA SER A 79 0.87 7.25 -20.45
C SER A 79 0.39 6.43 -21.66
N VAL A 80 -0.52 7.03 -22.45
CA VAL A 80 -0.59 7.04 -23.93
C VAL A 80 -1.32 8.31 -24.35
#